data_AF-A0A6S6QXK5-F1
#
_entry.id   AF-A0A6S6QXK5-F1
#
_cell.length_a   1.000
_cell.length_b   1.000
_cell.length_c   1.000
_cell.angle_alpha   90.00
_cell.angle_beta   90.00
_cell.angle_gamma   90.00
#
_symmetry.space_group_name_H-M   'P 1'
#
loop_
_entity.id
_entity.type
_entity.pdbx_description
1 polymer ?
#
loop_
_entity_poly.entity_id
_entity_poly.type
_entity_poly.pdbx_seq_one_letter_code
_entity_poly.pdbx_strand_id
1 'polypeptide(L)'
;MPRLNKTEAKILEYIASQIQIFRVSNDRIKIRELAGEEQMACVVHIGSYGKLSLAYTAVLKWIEDNDYSITGPQRELYLKGEWDCIKEEDYVTEIQFPISK
;
A
#
# COMPACT_ATOMS: atom_id res chain seq x y z
N MET A 1 -19.22 -20.10 -2.92
CA MET A 1 -18.24 -19.00 -3.00
C MET A 1 -19.00 -17.72 -3.30
N PRO A 2 -19.12 -16.77 -2.35
CA PRO A 2 -19.82 -15.53 -2.63
C PRO A 2 -18.98 -14.66 -3.55
N ARG A 3 -19.61 -14.12 -4.60
CA ARG A 3 -19.02 -13.12 -5.50
C ARG A 3 -18.75 -11.84 -4.73
N LEU A 4 -17.53 -11.32 -4.81
CA LEU A 4 -17.07 -10.12 -4.13
C LEU A 4 -17.34 -8.90 -5.00
N ASN A 5 -18.11 -7.94 -4.47
CA ASN A 5 -18.28 -6.63 -5.08
C ASN A 5 -17.11 -5.71 -4.71
N LYS A 6 -16.63 -4.96 -5.69
CA LYS A 6 -15.56 -3.97 -5.57
C LYS A 6 -16.11 -2.79 -4.74
N THR A 7 -15.28 -2.19 -3.88
CA THR A 7 -15.56 -1.00 -3.04
C THR A 7 -16.09 -1.29 -1.63
N GLU A 8 -15.36 -2.07 -0.84
CA GLU A 8 -15.45 -2.01 0.62
C GLU A 8 -14.05 -1.82 1.18
N ALA A 9 -13.86 -0.71 1.91
CA ALA A 9 -12.69 -0.51 2.76
C ALA A 9 -12.77 -1.56 3.88
N LYS A 10 -12.07 -2.68 3.72
CA LYS A 10 -11.83 -3.61 4.82
C LYS A 10 -10.66 -3.09 5.64
N ILE A 11 -10.80 -3.12 6.96
CA ILE A 11 -9.67 -3.21 7.87
C ILE A 11 -8.89 -4.44 7.40
N LEU A 12 -7.79 -4.23 6.68
CA LEU A 12 -6.84 -5.29 6.38
C LEU A 12 -6.36 -5.76 7.74
N GLU A 13 -6.64 -7.02 8.09
CA GLU A 13 -5.99 -7.64 9.23
C GLU A 13 -4.49 -7.40 9.05
N TYR A 14 -3.88 -6.75 10.04
CA TYR A 14 -2.48 -6.38 10.05
C TYR A 14 -1.65 -7.65 9.81
N ILE A 15 -1.16 -7.84 8.59
CA ILE A 15 -0.22 -8.91 8.27
C ILE A 15 1.15 -8.48 8.80
N ALA A 16 1.30 -8.48 10.13
CA ALA A 16 2.62 -8.57 10.72
C ALA A 16 3.12 -10.00 10.53
N SER A 17 3.77 -10.27 9.41
CA SER A 17 4.75 -11.34 9.41
C SER A 17 5.85 -10.92 10.41
N GLN A 18 6.19 -11.82 11.32
CA GLN A 18 7.36 -11.66 12.19
C GLN A 18 8.60 -11.73 11.29
N ILE A 19 9.00 -10.61 10.70
CA ILE A 19 10.26 -10.54 9.96
C ILE A 19 11.37 -10.48 11.00
N GLN A 20 12.20 -11.52 11.04
CA GLN A 20 13.45 -11.49 11.79
C GLN A 20 14.42 -10.57 11.05
N ILE A 21 14.38 -9.27 11.36
CA ILE A 21 15.20 -8.26 10.68
C ILE A 21 16.65 -8.39 11.17
N PHE A 22 17.52 -8.98 10.34
CA PHE A 22 18.97 -8.83 10.51
C PHE A 22 19.35 -7.38 10.15
N ARG A 23 19.57 -6.55 11.16
CA ARG A 23 19.89 -5.13 10.99
C ARG A 23 21.37 -4.95 10.64
N VAL A 24 21.71 -5.12 9.35
CA VAL A 24 23.05 -4.76 8.84
C VAL A 24 22.96 -3.40 8.13
N SER A 25 23.50 -2.36 8.76
CA SER A 25 23.66 -1.04 8.14
C SER A 25 25.08 -0.87 7.59
N ASN A 26 25.24 0.04 6.62
CA ASN A 26 26.55 0.50 6.13
C ASN A 26 26.47 1.98 5.73
N ASP A 27 27.48 2.50 5.04
CA ASP A 27 27.50 3.91 4.62
C ASP A 27 26.39 4.26 3.63
N ARG A 28 25.97 3.30 2.79
CA ARG A 28 24.92 3.48 1.78
C ARG A 28 23.55 3.01 2.24
N ILE A 29 23.47 2.00 3.10
CA ILE A 29 22.23 1.40 3.60
C ILE A 29 22.02 1.81 5.04
N LYS A 30 21.02 2.66 5.29
CA LYS A 30 20.64 3.11 6.64
C LYS A 30 19.33 2.44 7.04
N ILE A 31 19.29 1.95 8.28
CA ILE A 31 18.09 1.34 8.86
C ILE A 31 17.47 2.36 9.79
N ARG A 32 16.19 2.67 9.58
CA ARG A 32 15.41 3.58 10.43
C ARG A 32 14.02 3.02 10.64
N GLU A 33 13.40 3.43 11.73
CA GLU A 33 11.96 3.27 11.92
C GLU A 33 11.24 4.41 11.19
N LEU A 34 10.15 4.07 10.51
CA LEU A 34 9.26 5.06 9.92
C LEU A 34 8.26 5.49 10.98
N ALA A 35 8.16 6.79 11.22
CA ALA A 35 7.14 7.32 12.11
C ALA A 35 5.74 6.97 11.58
N GLY A 36 4.82 6.71 12.51
CA GLY A 36 3.40 6.66 12.21
C GLY A 36 2.93 8.05 11.76
N GLU A 37 2.00 8.05 10.82
CA GLU A 37 1.33 9.26 10.34
C GLU A 37 -0.07 9.28 10.94
N GLU A 38 -0.58 10.46 11.30
CA GLU A 38 -1.91 10.57 11.93
C GLU A 38 -3.03 10.14 10.96
N GLN A 39 -2.88 10.49 9.67
CA GLN A 39 -3.84 10.14 8.62
C GLN A 39 -3.11 9.66 7.37
N MET A 40 -3.65 8.61 6.77
CA MET A 40 -3.15 8.01 5.54
C MET A 40 -4.33 7.74 4.60
N ALA A 41 -4.21 8.16 3.33
CA ALA A 41 -5.06 7.67 2.26
C ALA A 41 -4.47 6.37 1.71
N CYS A 42 -5.22 5.27 1.80
CA CYS A 42 -4.77 3.95 1.34
C CYS A 42 -5.69 3.42 0.24
N VAL A 43 -5.11 2.74 -0.74
CA VAL A 43 -5.84 1.99 -1.76
C VAL A 43 -5.18 0.63 -1.96
N VAL A 44 -6.01 -0.42 -2.09
CA VAL A 44 -5.54 -1.78 -2.37
C VAL A 44 -5.84 -2.12 -3.82
N HIS A 45 -4.81 -2.42 -4.58
CA HIS A 45 -4.88 -2.95 -5.93
C HIS A 45 -4.79 -4.47 -5.91
N ILE A 46 -5.76 -5.13 -6.54
CA ILE A 46 -5.74 -6.57 -6.77
C ILE A 46 -5.59 -6.79 -8.28
N GLY A 47 -4.46 -7.37 -8.67
CA GLY A 47 -4.12 -7.70 -10.05
C GLY A 47 -2.74 -7.21 -10.49
N SER A 48 -2.43 -7.44 -11.77
CA SER A 48 -1.12 -7.17 -12.36
C SER A 48 -0.59 -5.76 -12.08
N TYR A 49 0.72 -5.67 -11.86
CA TYR A 49 1.44 -4.40 -11.66
C TYR A 49 1.28 -3.43 -12.83
N GLY A 50 1.06 -3.94 -14.05
CA GLY A 50 0.80 -3.12 -15.24
C GLY A 50 -0.47 -2.25 -15.14
N LYS A 51 -1.33 -2.50 -14.14
CA LYS A 51 -2.57 -1.74 -13.88
C LYS A 51 -2.52 -0.90 -12.60
N LEU A 52 -1.37 -0.79 -11.92
CA LEU A 52 -1.25 0.00 -10.69
C LEU A 52 -1.60 1.48 -10.89
N SER A 53 -1.41 2.01 -12.10
CA SER A 53 -1.81 3.39 -12.44
C SER A 53 -3.28 3.67 -12.14
N LEU A 54 -4.17 2.66 -12.25
CA LEU A 54 -5.58 2.81 -11.91
C LEU A 54 -5.81 3.06 -10.41
N ALA A 55 -5.06 2.37 -9.55
CA ALA A 55 -5.13 2.55 -8.11
C ALA A 55 -4.56 3.92 -7.71
N TYR A 56 -3.46 4.34 -8.33
CA TYR A 56 -2.92 5.69 -8.21
C TYR A 56 -3.93 6.77 -8.57
N THR A 57 -4.56 6.66 -9.74
CA THR A 57 -5.59 7.61 -10.16
C THR A 57 -6.75 7.65 -9.17
N ALA A 58 -7.19 6.50 -8.66
CA ALA A 58 -8.29 6.43 -7.70
C ALA A 58 -7.97 7.13 -6.37
N VAL A 59 -6.81 6.86 -5.77
CA VAL A 59 -6.45 7.45 -4.48
C VAL A 59 -6.14 8.94 -4.59
N LEU A 60 -5.41 9.37 -5.64
CA LEU A 60 -5.10 10.78 -5.85
C LEU A 60 -6.37 11.60 -6.13
N LYS A 61 -7.28 11.06 -6.94
CA LYS A 61 -8.58 11.69 -7.18
C LYS A 61 -9.38 11.81 -5.89
N TRP A 62 -9.39 10.76 -5.05
CA TRP A 62 -10.10 10.82 -3.77
C TRP A 62 -9.50 11.87 -2.83
N ILE A 63 -8.17 11.97 -2.75
CA ILE A 63 -7.47 13.00 -1.94
C ILE A 63 -7.89 14.40 -2.40
N GLU A 64 -7.87 14.66 -3.71
CA GLU A 64 -8.28 15.94 -4.30
C GLU A 64 -9.77 16.24 -4.05
N ASP A 65 -10.66 15.30 -4.36
CA ASP A 65 -12.11 15.45 -4.21
C ASP A 65 -12.55 15.65 -2.74
N ASN A 66 -11.69 15.34 -1.76
CA ASN A 66 -11.99 15.46 -0.32
C ASN A 66 -11.17 16.55 0.39
N ASP A 67 -10.52 17.43 -0.37
CA ASP A 67 -9.73 18.58 0.12
C ASP A 67 -8.61 18.19 1.09
N TYR A 68 -7.90 17.09 0.82
CA TYR A 68 -6.71 16.70 1.57
C TYR A 68 -5.43 17.09 0.82
N SER A 69 -4.38 17.41 1.57
CA SER A 69 -3.03 17.64 1.07
C SER A 69 -2.11 16.47 1.42
N ILE A 70 -1.24 16.09 0.49
CA ILE A 70 -0.20 15.08 0.74
C ILE A 70 0.94 15.72 1.54
N THR A 71 1.27 15.14 2.70
CA THR A 71 2.20 15.75 3.67
C THR A 71 3.59 15.12 3.67
N GLY A 72 3.81 14.09 2.85
CA GLY A 72 5.04 13.32 2.89
C GLY A 72 5.17 12.30 1.77
N PRO A 73 6.23 11.46 1.82
CA PRO A 73 6.49 10.47 0.79
C PRO A 73 5.45 9.36 0.82
N GLN A 74 5.04 8.92 -0.37
CA GLN A 74 4.18 7.76 -0.54
C GLN A 74 4.86 6.45 -0.12
N ARG A 75 4.05 5.42 0.14
CA ARG A 75 4.50 4.06 0.48
C ARG A 75 3.76 3.06 -0.41
N GLU A 76 4.48 2.07 -0.92
CA GLU A 76 3.90 0.92 -1.63
C GLU A 76 4.27 -0.36 -0.89
N LEU A 77 3.27 -1.17 -0.57
CA LEU A 77 3.44 -2.46 0.08
C LEU A 77 2.98 -3.55 -0.87
N TYR A 78 3.93 -4.37 -1.31
CA TYR A 78 3.65 -5.54 -2.13
C TYR A 78 3.32 -6.72 -1.20
N LEU A 79 2.03 -6.91 -0.94
CA LEU A 79 1.52 -7.89 0.04
C LEU A 79 1.46 -9.31 -0.53
N LYS A 80 1.16 -9.43 -1.84
CA LYS A 80 1.28 -10.67 -2.61
C LYS A 80 1.83 -10.37 -3.99
N GLY A 81 2.80 -11.17 -4.43
CA GLY A 81 3.44 -11.02 -5.73
C GLY A 81 3.82 -12.37 -6.31
N GLU A 82 4.81 -12.37 -7.20
CA GLU A 82 5.32 -13.56 -7.88
C GLU A 82 5.82 -14.66 -6.93
N TRP A 83 6.16 -14.32 -5.68
CA TRP A 83 6.61 -15.26 -4.67
C TRP A 83 5.47 -16.10 -4.05
N ASP A 84 4.23 -15.60 -4.07
CA ASP A 84 3.06 -16.25 -3.47
C ASP A 84 2.00 -16.66 -4.50
N CYS A 85 2.03 -16.05 -5.70
CA CYS A 85 0.96 -16.15 -6.68
C CYS A 85 1.47 -16.65 -8.03
N ILE A 86 0.75 -17.62 -8.60
CA ILE A 86 1.02 -18.16 -9.96
C ILE A 86 0.53 -17.17 -11.02
N LYS A 87 -0.54 -16.45 -10.74
CA LYS A 87 -1.23 -15.55 -11.66
C LYS A 87 -1.10 -14.10 -11.18
N GLU A 88 -0.79 -13.20 -12.11
CA GLU A 88 -0.69 -11.77 -11.80
C GLU A 88 -2.01 -11.16 -11.32
N GLU A 89 -3.16 -11.75 -11.70
CA GLU A 89 -4.48 -11.32 -11.25
C GLU A 89 -4.69 -11.46 -9.74
N ASP A 90 -3.89 -12.30 -9.08
CA ASP A 90 -3.95 -12.57 -7.65
C ASP A 90 -2.96 -11.71 -6.84
N TYR A 91 -2.14 -10.89 -7.50
CA TYR A 91 -1.22 -9.97 -6.81
C TYR A 91 -1.99 -8.94 -6.00
N VAL A 92 -1.43 -8.56 -4.85
CA VAL A 92 -2.04 -7.60 -3.92
C VAL A 92 -0.99 -6.56 -3.57
N THR A 93 -1.25 -5.30 -3.93
CA THR A 93 -0.39 -4.16 -3.63
C THR A 93 -1.22 -3.09 -2.92
N GLU A 94 -0.72 -2.55 -1.82
CA GLU A 94 -1.32 -1.41 -1.14
C GLU A 94 -0.48 -0.15 -1.40
N ILE A 95 -1.12 0.93 -1.84
CA ILE A 95 -0.50 2.24 -2.04
C ILE A 95 -1.04 3.17 -0.97
N GLN A 96 -0.15 3.91 -0.31
CA GLN A 96 -0.47 4.78 0.80
C GLN A 96 0.15 6.18 0.63
N PHE A 97 -0.63 7.20 0.96
CA PHE A 97 -0.19 8.60 1.00
C PHE A 97 -0.45 9.20 2.38
N PRO A 98 0.54 9.80 3.05
CA PRO A 98 0.30 10.61 4.24
C PRO A 98 -0.47 11.87 3.86
N ILE A 99 -1.52 12.18 4.61
CA ILE A 99 -2.43 13.29 4.31
C ILE A 99 -2.76 14.14 5.54
N SER A 100 -3.13 15.39 5.30
CA SER A 100 -3.77 16.27 6.27
C SER A 100 -4.80 17.17 5.59
N LYS A 101 -5.73 17.74 6.36
CA LYS A 101 -6.53 18.89 5.91
C LYS A 101 -5.83 20.20 6.21
#